data_AF-A0A060CH61-F1
#
_entry.id   AF-A0A060CH61-F1
#
_cell.length_a   1.000
_cell.length_b   1.000
_cell.length_c   1.000
_cell.angle_alpha   90.00
_cell.angle_beta   90.00
_cell.angle_gamma   90.00
#
_symmetry.space_group_name_H-M   'P 1'
#
loop_
_entity.id
_entity.type
_entity.pdbx_description
1 polymer ?
#
loop_
_entity_poly.entity_id
_entity_poly.type
_entity_poly.pdbx_seq_one_letter_code
_entity_poly.pdbx_strand_id
1 'polypeptide(L)'
;MQHGAKIVRLDAFAYAIKKLDTSDFFVEPEVWQLLEDIANTANKADALVLPEIHEHYSYNKKIVEKGYFSYDFVLPIVVLHALYSHQGDALVSWLNQASMHQFTTLDTHDGIGVVDGKGILSDEQLDYTVNRLYEVGANVKRSLLKFCLPQSGYLSVKYNILFGSW
;
A
#
# COMPACT_ATOMS: atom_id res chain seq x y z
N MET A 1 3.94 11.54 24.52
CA MET A 1 3.81 10.07 24.52
C MET A 1 4.28 9.53 25.85
N GLN A 2 3.36 9.03 26.69
CA GLN A 2 3.68 8.59 28.05
C GLN A 2 4.28 7.18 28.11
N HIS A 3 4.13 6.39 27.04
CA HIS A 3 4.60 5.00 26.96
C HIS A 3 5.84 4.82 26.06
N GLY A 4 6.55 5.90 25.70
CA GLY A 4 7.82 5.81 24.97
C GLY A 4 7.74 5.41 23.49
N ALA A 5 6.55 5.43 22.88
CA ALA A 5 6.41 5.22 21.44
C ALA A 5 7.26 6.23 20.64
N LYS A 6 7.85 5.77 19.53
CA LYS A 6 8.70 6.59 18.64
C LYS A 6 8.16 6.69 17.21
N ILE A 7 7.16 5.87 16.88
CA ILE A 7 6.49 5.86 15.60
C ILE A 7 4.99 5.71 15.87
N VAL A 8 4.18 6.50 15.17
CA VAL A 8 2.72 6.40 15.16
C VAL A 8 2.28 5.94 13.79
N ARG A 9 1.80 4.70 13.70
CA ARG A 9 1.12 4.22 12.49
C ARG A 9 -0.25 4.88 12.40
N LEU A 10 -0.54 5.55 11.29
CA LEU A 10 -1.86 6.13 11.03
C LEU A 10 -2.64 5.13 10.19
N ASP A 11 -3.49 4.35 10.85
CA ASP A 11 -4.32 3.32 10.24
C ASP A 11 -5.35 3.93 9.27
N ALA A 12 -5.50 3.31 8.09
CA ALA A 12 -6.48 3.71 7.06
C ALA A 12 -6.46 5.21 6.74
N PHE A 13 -5.28 5.85 6.79
CA PHE A 13 -5.12 7.30 6.80
C PHE A 13 -5.77 7.97 5.57
N ALA A 14 -5.70 7.31 4.42
CA ALA A 14 -6.29 7.84 3.19
C ALA A 14 -7.80 8.10 3.30
N TYR A 15 -8.52 7.47 4.23
CA TYR A 15 -9.96 7.67 4.41
C TYR A 15 -10.34 8.77 5.41
N ALA A 16 -9.37 9.46 6.00
CA ALA A 16 -9.61 10.39 7.10
C ALA A 16 -10.44 11.63 6.72
N ILE A 17 -10.34 12.09 5.46
CA ILE A 17 -11.10 13.24 4.97
C ILE A 17 -12.41 12.78 4.34
N LYS A 18 -13.52 13.37 4.79
CA LYS A 18 -14.85 13.19 4.20
C LYS A 18 -15.35 14.48 3.59
N LYS A 19 -15.70 14.46 2.31
CA LYS A 19 -16.13 15.64 1.58
C LYS A 19 -17.17 15.27 0.54
N LEU A 20 -18.29 15.99 0.56
CA LEU A 20 -19.37 15.81 -0.42
C LEU A 20 -18.82 15.88 -1.84
N ASP A 21 -19.37 15.03 -2.71
CA ASP A 21 -19.00 14.90 -4.12
C ASP A 21 -17.52 14.51 -4.38
N THR A 22 -16.88 13.83 -3.43
CA THR A 22 -15.54 13.25 -3.59
C THR A 22 -15.52 11.74 -3.39
N SER A 23 -14.37 11.10 -3.63
CA SER A 23 -14.17 9.66 -3.40
C SER A 23 -14.05 9.29 -1.91
N ASP A 24 -13.93 10.27 -1.01
CA ASP A 24 -13.58 10.07 0.40
C ASP A 24 -12.28 9.28 0.62
N PHE A 25 -11.41 9.25 -0.41
CA PHE A 25 -10.12 8.58 -0.41
C PHE A 25 -9.05 9.55 -0.90
N PHE A 26 -8.07 9.83 -0.04
CA PHE A 26 -6.93 10.69 -0.27
C PHE A 26 -7.34 12.05 -0.87
N VAL A 27 -8.30 12.71 -0.24
CA VAL A 27 -8.89 13.98 -0.72
C VAL A 27 -7.88 15.11 -0.55
N GLU A 28 -7.36 15.62 -1.67
CA GLU A 28 -6.41 16.74 -1.71
C GLU A 28 -7.14 18.08 -1.86
N PRO A 29 -6.64 19.17 -1.22
CA PRO A 29 -5.41 19.26 -0.42
C PRO A 29 -5.59 18.91 1.08
N GLU A 30 -6.80 18.69 1.57
CA GLU A 30 -7.12 18.60 3.00
C GLU A 30 -6.39 17.45 3.72
N VAL A 31 -6.13 16.34 3.02
CA VAL A 31 -5.37 15.20 3.57
C VAL A 31 -3.95 15.62 3.98
N TRP A 32 -3.34 16.57 3.27
CA TRP A 32 -1.99 17.05 3.57
C TRP A 32 -1.97 17.92 4.81
N GLN A 33 -2.95 18.79 4.97
CA GLN A 33 -3.08 19.61 6.17
C GLN A 33 -3.24 18.72 7.41
N LEU A 34 -4.08 17.69 7.31
CA LEU A 34 -4.27 16.74 8.39
C LEU A 34 -2.97 15.97 8.71
N LEU A 35 -2.24 15.51 7.69
CA LEU A 35 -0.96 14.81 7.90
C LEU A 35 0.06 15.71 8.60
N GLU A 36 0.17 16.96 8.17
CA GLU A 36 1.08 17.94 8.76
C GLU A 36 0.71 18.26 10.21
N ASP A 37 -0.58 18.44 10.52
CA ASP A 37 -1.04 18.71 11.90
C ASP A 37 -0.72 17.54 12.84
N ILE A 38 -0.93 16.30 12.38
CA ILE A 38 -0.60 15.08 13.13
C ILE A 38 0.92 14.96 13.30
N ALA A 39 1.69 15.15 12.23
CA ALA A 39 3.15 15.07 12.25
C ALA A 39 3.76 16.11 13.19
N ASN A 40 3.29 17.35 13.14
CA ASN A 40 3.70 18.41 14.07
C ASN A 40 3.41 18.06 15.53
N THR A 41 2.30 17.36 15.78
CA THR A 41 1.96 16.87 17.12
C THR A 41 2.88 15.73 17.57
N ALA A 42 3.16 14.77 16.67
CA ALA A 42 4.07 13.65 16.95
C ALA A 42 5.52 14.12 17.16
N ASN A 43 5.99 15.05 16.35
CA ASN A 43 7.35 15.62 16.43
C ASN A 43 7.62 16.32 17.76
N LYS A 44 6.61 16.98 18.36
CA LYS A 44 6.73 17.55 19.73
C LYS A 44 7.03 16.50 20.80
N ALA A 45 6.70 15.24 20.53
CA ALA A 45 6.99 14.10 21.39
C ALA A 45 8.19 13.26 20.90
N ASP A 46 8.98 13.78 19.95
CA ASP A 46 10.10 13.08 19.32
C ASP A 46 9.69 11.71 18.74
N ALA A 47 8.58 11.74 17.99
CA ALA A 47 8.01 10.58 17.32
C ALA A 47 7.66 10.88 15.87
N LEU A 48 7.83 9.87 15.02
CA LEU A 48 7.54 9.91 13.59
C LEU A 48 6.11 9.45 13.32
N VAL A 49 5.58 9.83 12.16
CA VAL A 49 4.30 9.32 11.64
C VAL A 49 4.54 8.37 10.48
N LEU A 50 3.71 7.33 10.40
CA LEU A 50 3.74 6.34 9.34
C LEU A 50 2.32 6.09 8.84
N PRO A 51 1.85 6.87 7.84
CA PRO A 51 0.54 6.67 7.26
C PRO A 51 0.47 5.36 6.50
N GLU A 52 -0.59 4.59 6.75
CA GLU A 52 -0.91 3.40 6.00
C GLU A 52 -1.89 3.72 4.86
N ILE A 53 -1.50 3.32 3.64
CA ILE A 53 -2.25 3.55 2.40
C ILE A 53 -2.12 2.31 1.52
N HIS A 54 -3.21 1.54 1.40
CA HIS A 54 -3.32 0.37 0.52
C HIS A 54 -4.03 0.70 -0.80
N GLU A 55 -3.24 1.21 -1.76
CA GLU A 55 -3.66 1.53 -3.12
C GLU A 55 -2.42 1.65 -4.01
N HIS A 56 -2.61 1.94 -5.30
CA HIS A 56 -1.54 2.15 -6.26
C HIS A 56 -0.32 2.90 -5.70
N TYR A 57 0.88 2.36 -5.92
CA TYR A 57 2.13 2.80 -5.29
C TYR A 57 2.46 4.30 -5.47
N SER A 58 1.86 4.96 -6.45
CA SER A 58 1.97 6.42 -6.64
C SER A 58 1.57 7.23 -5.41
N TYR A 59 0.62 6.75 -4.59
CA TYR A 59 0.27 7.44 -3.34
C TYR A 59 1.40 7.38 -2.32
N ASN A 60 2.02 6.20 -2.14
CA ASN A 60 3.20 6.04 -1.30
C ASN A 60 4.36 6.92 -1.80
N LYS A 61 4.52 7.05 -3.12
CA LYS A 61 5.49 7.98 -3.70
C LYS A 61 5.20 9.44 -3.35
N LYS A 62 3.93 9.90 -3.43
CA LYS A 62 3.54 11.27 -3.02
C LYS A 62 3.86 11.53 -1.53
N ILE A 63 3.60 10.56 -0.65
CA ILE A 63 3.93 10.66 0.79
C ILE A 63 5.44 10.85 0.99
N VAL A 64 6.24 10.02 0.34
CA VAL A 64 7.71 10.08 0.37
C VAL A 64 8.25 11.41 -0.18
N GLU A 65 7.72 11.89 -1.31
CA GLU A 65 8.12 13.16 -1.92
C GLU A 65 7.84 14.36 -1.00
N LYS A 66 6.86 14.23 -0.10
CA LYS A 66 6.54 15.21 0.95
C LYS A 66 7.39 15.04 2.22
N GLY A 67 8.32 14.08 2.24
CA GLY A 67 9.27 13.86 3.33
C GLY A 67 8.76 12.97 4.46
N TYR A 68 7.64 12.26 4.26
CA TYR A 68 7.09 11.33 5.24
C TYR A 68 7.48 9.88 4.90
N PHE A 69 7.60 9.04 5.93
CA PHE A 69 7.77 7.60 5.73
C PHE A 69 6.51 6.98 5.11
N SER A 70 6.69 5.99 4.23
CA SER A 70 5.60 5.13 3.75
C SER A 70 5.92 3.65 4.00
N TYR A 71 4.95 2.77 3.82
CA TYR A 71 5.23 1.35 3.66
C TYR A 71 5.67 1.04 2.22
N ASP A 72 6.46 -0.01 2.06
CA ASP A 72 6.70 -0.66 0.78
C ASP A 72 5.82 -1.92 0.68
N PHE A 73 4.61 -1.74 0.16
CA PHE A 73 3.67 -2.83 -0.11
C PHE A 73 3.85 -3.47 -1.49
N VAL A 74 4.73 -2.93 -2.32
CA VAL A 74 5.02 -3.50 -3.65
C VAL A 74 6.03 -4.63 -3.53
N LEU A 75 7.01 -4.49 -2.64
CA LEU A 75 8.06 -5.48 -2.44
C LEU A 75 7.54 -6.91 -2.18
N PRO A 76 6.54 -7.16 -1.29
CA PRO A 76 6.01 -8.50 -1.06
C PRO A 76 5.60 -9.25 -2.33
N ILE A 77 4.76 -8.63 -3.17
CA ILE A 77 4.20 -9.30 -4.35
C ILE A 77 5.26 -9.49 -5.45
N VAL A 78 6.18 -8.53 -5.59
CA VAL A 78 7.28 -8.61 -6.56
C VAL A 78 8.31 -9.67 -6.17
N VAL A 79 8.61 -9.80 -4.87
CA VAL A 79 9.47 -10.87 -4.34
C VAL A 79 8.82 -12.24 -4.58
N LEU A 80 7.52 -12.38 -4.30
CA LEU A 80 6.79 -13.63 -4.57
C LEU A 80 6.80 -14.00 -6.05
N HIS A 81 6.55 -13.03 -6.94
CA HIS A 81 6.66 -13.25 -8.38
C HIS A 81 8.06 -13.76 -8.74
N ALA A 82 9.13 -13.11 -8.25
CA ALA A 82 10.50 -13.50 -8.55
C ALA A 82 10.85 -14.91 -8.04
N LEU A 83 10.36 -15.29 -6.86
CA LEU A 83 10.58 -16.62 -6.29
C LEU A 83 9.86 -17.72 -7.08
N TYR A 84 8.60 -17.51 -7.47
CA TYR A 84 7.83 -18.53 -8.19
C TYR A 84 8.19 -18.64 -9.66
N SER A 85 8.43 -17.52 -10.33
CA SER A 85 8.74 -17.48 -11.76
C SER A 85 10.23 -17.67 -12.06
N HIS A 86 11.09 -17.58 -11.03
CA HIS A 86 12.55 -17.49 -11.17
C HIS A 86 13.04 -16.32 -12.04
N GLN A 87 12.22 -15.27 -12.20
CA GLN A 87 12.53 -14.07 -12.97
C GLN A 87 12.66 -12.85 -12.06
N GLY A 88 13.87 -12.28 -12.00
CA GLY A 88 14.20 -11.17 -11.10
C GLY A 88 13.96 -9.76 -11.66
N ASP A 89 13.60 -9.61 -12.94
CA ASP A 89 13.61 -8.31 -13.63
C ASP A 89 12.68 -7.28 -12.99
N ALA A 90 11.46 -7.70 -12.59
CA ALA A 90 10.51 -6.83 -11.90
C ALA A 90 11.02 -6.40 -10.51
N LEU A 91 11.71 -7.29 -9.80
CA LEU A 91 12.31 -6.97 -8.50
C LEU A 91 13.44 -5.96 -8.65
N VAL A 92 14.33 -6.16 -9.62
CA VAL A 92 15.40 -5.21 -9.93
C VAL A 92 14.81 -3.86 -10.34
N SER A 93 13.78 -3.86 -11.18
CA SER A 93 13.07 -2.64 -11.58
C SER A 93 12.51 -1.90 -10.37
N TRP A 94 11.79 -2.59 -9.47
CA TRP A 94 11.25 -1.99 -8.24
C TRP A 94 12.35 -1.42 -7.35
N LEU A 95 13.39 -2.20 -7.05
CA LEU A 95 14.47 -1.76 -6.16
C LEU A 95 15.23 -0.53 -6.69
N ASN A 96 15.32 -0.36 -8.01
CA ASN A 96 15.95 0.82 -8.62
C ASN A 96 15.12 2.11 -8.48
N GLN A 97 13.81 2.01 -8.26
CA GLN A 97 12.92 3.17 -8.12
C GLN A 97 12.34 3.33 -6.71
N ALA A 98 12.46 2.30 -5.87
CA ALA A 98 11.99 2.31 -4.49
C ALA A 98 12.71 3.41 -3.69
N SER A 99 11.99 4.02 -2.75
CA SER A 99 12.56 5.06 -1.92
C SER A 99 13.26 4.47 -0.72
N MET A 100 14.38 5.05 -0.32
CA MET A 100 15.05 4.72 0.95
C MET A 100 14.30 5.23 2.18
N HIS A 101 13.22 6.01 1.98
CA HIS A 101 12.38 6.58 3.03
C HIS A 101 11.12 5.72 3.25
N GLN A 102 11.27 4.39 3.31
CA GLN A 102 10.17 3.43 3.40
C GLN A 102 10.43 2.34 4.44
N PHE A 103 9.36 1.79 5.00
CA PHE A 103 9.37 0.57 5.81
C PHE A 103 9.06 -0.63 4.93
N THR A 104 10.05 -1.50 4.72
CA THR A 104 9.89 -2.74 3.95
C THR A 104 9.18 -3.80 4.77
N THR A 105 8.28 -4.55 4.12
CA THR A 105 7.59 -5.70 4.72
C THR A 105 7.62 -6.87 3.74
N LEU A 106 7.42 -8.09 4.24
CA LEU A 106 7.13 -9.28 3.42
C LEU A 106 5.72 -9.78 3.73
N ASP A 107 5.37 -9.79 5.01
CA ASP A 107 4.05 -10.04 5.54
C ASP A 107 3.59 -8.84 6.39
N THR A 108 2.28 -8.74 6.54
CA THR A 108 1.65 -7.84 7.51
C THR A 108 0.54 -8.62 8.23
N HIS A 109 -0.16 -7.97 9.14
CA HIS A 109 -1.38 -8.55 9.72
C HIS A 109 -2.55 -8.57 8.74
N ASP A 110 -2.44 -7.86 7.61
CA ASP A 110 -3.35 -7.91 6.48
C ASP A 110 -2.83 -8.86 5.40
N GLY A 111 -3.67 -9.10 4.38
CA GLY A 111 -3.24 -9.86 3.20
C GLY A 111 -2.33 -9.06 2.28
N ILE A 112 -1.57 -9.76 1.43
CA ILE A 112 -0.76 -9.13 0.38
C ILE A 112 -1.70 -8.56 -0.70
N GLY A 113 -1.61 -7.26 -0.95
CA GLY A 113 -2.43 -6.55 -1.93
C GLY A 113 -1.93 -6.73 -3.35
N VAL A 114 -2.75 -7.34 -4.22
CA VAL A 114 -2.44 -7.49 -5.65
C VAL A 114 -2.42 -6.14 -6.36
N VAL A 115 -3.24 -5.18 -5.87
CA VAL A 115 -3.31 -3.83 -6.42
C VAL A 115 -2.02 -3.04 -6.25
N ASP A 116 -1.24 -3.34 -5.20
CA ASP A 116 0.00 -2.64 -4.90
C ASP A 116 1.08 -2.94 -5.96
N GLY A 117 1.07 -4.14 -6.54
CA GLY A 117 1.99 -4.55 -7.60
C GLY A 117 1.64 -4.05 -9.01
N LYS A 118 0.45 -3.46 -9.20
CA LYS A 118 0.03 -2.95 -10.51
C LYS A 118 0.94 -1.83 -11.00
N GLY A 119 1.35 -1.92 -12.27
CA GLY A 119 2.29 -0.99 -12.89
C GLY A 119 3.75 -1.37 -12.70
N ILE A 120 4.06 -2.38 -11.87
CA ILE A 120 5.41 -2.98 -11.75
C ILE A 120 5.41 -4.38 -12.35
N LEU A 121 4.39 -5.17 -12.01
CA LEU A 121 4.09 -6.43 -12.66
C LEU A 121 2.99 -6.21 -13.72
N SER A 122 3.08 -6.92 -14.84
CA SER A 122 1.98 -6.99 -15.80
C SER A 122 0.78 -7.73 -15.19
N ASP A 123 -0.41 -7.53 -15.75
CA ASP A 123 -1.61 -8.25 -15.29
C ASP A 123 -1.41 -9.79 -15.38
N GLU A 124 -0.71 -10.28 -16.40
CA GLU A 124 -0.37 -11.70 -16.55
C GLU A 124 0.59 -12.19 -15.45
N GLN A 125 1.60 -11.40 -15.09
CA GLN A 125 2.53 -11.73 -14.00
C GLN A 125 1.84 -11.71 -12.63
N LEU A 126 0.92 -10.76 -12.42
CA LEU A 126 0.09 -10.71 -11.21
C LEU A 126 -0.79 -11.95 -11.13
N ASP A 127 -1.56 -12.25 -12.18
CA ASP A 127 -2.44 -13.42 -12.24
C ASP A 127 -1.66 -14.73 -12.04
N TYR A 128 -0.50 -14.86 -12.68
CA TYR A 128 0.42 -15.98 -12.45
C TYR A 128 0.78 -16.11 -10.97
N THR A 129 1.24 -15.02 -10.34
CA THR A 129 1.68 -15.02 -8.94
C THR A 129 0.53 -15.36 -7.98
N VAL A 130 -0.66 -14.79 -8.21
CA VAL A 130 -1.87 -15.10 -7.44
C VAL A 130 -2.24 -16.57 -7.57
N ASN A 131 -2.20 -17.13 -8.79
CA ASN A 131 -2.50 -18.54 -9.04
C ASN A 131 -1.52 -19.48 -8.31
N ARG A 132 -0.22 -19.17 -8.33
CA ARG A 132 0.79 -19.93 -7.57
C ARG A 132 0.53 -19.90 -6.06
N LEU A 133 0.07 -18.76 -5.54
CA LEU A 133 -0.27 -18.62 -4.12
C LEU A 133 -1.51 -19.44 -3.72
N TYR A 134 -2.48 -19.61 -4.62
CA TYR A 134 -3.60 -20.51 -4.39
C TYR A 134 -3.18 -21.99 -4.30
N GLU A 135 -2.24 -22.43 -5.14
CA GLU A 135 -1.76 -23.82 -5.11
C GLU A 135 -1.12 -24.20 -3.76
N VAL A 136 -0.55 -23.23 -3.05
CA VAL A 136 0.10 -23.42 -1.74
C VAL A 136 -0.81 -23.10 -0.54
N GLY A 137 -2.10 -22.86 -0.77
CA GLY A 137 -3.12 -22.76 0.29
C GLY A 137 -3.48 -21.34 0.75
N ALA A 138 -3.13 -20.30 -0.02
CA ALA A 138 -3.59 -18.94 0.29
C ALA A 138 -5.09 -18.77 0.00
N ASN A 139 -5.80 -18.09 0.89
CA ASN A 139 -7.20 -17.70 0.68
C ASN A 139 -7.26 -16.25 0.19
N VAL A 140 -8.20 -15.91 -0.70
CA VAL A 140 -8.34 -14.53 -1.17
C VAL A 140 -9.63 -13.90 -0.67
N LYS A 141 -9.49 -12.74 -0.05
CA LYS A 141 -10.63 -11.87 0.26
C LYS A 141 -10.90 -11.01 -0.97
N ARG A 142 -12.02 -11.28 -1.64
CA ARG A 142 -12.47 -10.49 -2.79
C ARG A 142 -13.29 -9.30 -2.28
N SER A 143 -12.70 -8.12 -2.22
CA SER A 143 -13.46 -6.89 -1.98
C SER A 143 -13.88 -6.28 -3.31
N LEU A 144 -15.18 -6.38 -3.63
CA LEU A 144 -15.81 -5.65 -4.74
C LEU A 144 -16.05 -4.20 -4.30
N LEU A 145 -15.04 -3.33 -4.44
CA LEU A 145 -15.24 -1.89 -4.39
C LEU A 145 -15.51 -1.40 -5.82
N LYS A 146 -16.80 -1.26 -6.19
CA LYS A 146 -17.21 -0.50 -7.37
C LYS A 146 -17.00 0.99 -7.06
N PHE A 147 -15.79 1.51 -7.27
CA PHE A 147 -15.63 2.94 -7.47
C PHE A 147 -16.00 3.26 -8.92
N CYS A 148 -17.16 3.90 -9.09
CA CYS A 148 -17.55 4.47 -10.37
C CYS A 148 -16.72 5.74 -10.59
N LEU A 149 -15.51 5.61 -11.16
CA LEU A 149 -14.80 6.76 -11.71
C LEU A 149 -15.49 7.13 -13.04
N PRO A 150 -16.03 8.35 -13.21
CA PRO A 150 -16.88 8.66 -14.36
C PRO A 150 -16.17 8.64 -15.73
N GLN A 151 -14.85 8.40 -15.84
CA GLN A 151 -14.14 8.53 -17.12
C GLN A 151 -13.04 7.50 -17.42
N SER A 152 -12.91 6.40 -16.68
CA SER A 152 -11.99 5.32 -17.08
C SER A 152 -12.63 3.98 -16.78
N GLY A 153 -13.05 3.26 -17.82
CA GLY A 153 -13.83 2.01 -17.75
C GLY A 153 -13.07 0.80 -17.22
N TYR A 154 -12.40 0.91 -16.07
CA TYR A 154 -11.71 -0.18 -15.42
C TYR A 154 -12.40 -0.58 -14.11
N LEU A 155 -12.91 -1.82 -14.06
CA LEU A 155 -13.17 -2.49 -12.78
C LEU A 155 -11.83 -2.88 -12.15
N SER A 156 -11.39 -2.17 -11.11
CA SER A 156 -10.28 -2.66 -10.28
C SER A 156 -10.86 -3.61 -9.21
N VAL A 157 -10.68 -4.91 -9.39
CA VAL A 157 -10.95 -5.89 -8.33
C VAL A 157 -9.77 -5.86 -7.38
N LYS A 158 -9.99 -5.45 -6.11
CA LYS A 158 -8.99 -5.58 -5.05
C LYS A 158 -8.97 -7.04 -4.58
N TYR A 159 -7.85 -7.69 -4.79
CA TYR A 159 -7.54 -9.01 -4.23
C TYR A 159 -6.52 -8.82 -3.11
N ASN A 160 -6.86 -9.26 -1.91
CA ASN A 160 -5.91 -9.44 -0.81
C ASN A 160 -5.69 -10.93 -0.60
N ILE A 161 -4.43 -11.35 -0.63
CA ILE A 161 -3.99 -12.72 -0.42
C ILE A 161 -3.75 -12.92 1.07
N LEU A 162 -4.60 -13.70 1.72
CA LEU A 162 -4.51 -14.03 3.14
C LEU A 162 -3.75 -15.34 3.32
N PHE A 163 -2.74 -15.32 4.18
CA PHE A 163 -2.17 -16.54 4.74
C PHE A 163 -2.98 -16.90 6.00
N GLY A 164 -3.23 -18.19 6.21
CA GLY A 164 -4.21 -18.71 7.18
C GLY A 164 -4.08 -18.13 8.60
N SER A 165 -5.21 -18.11 9.31
CA SER A 165 -5.33 -17.67 10.71
C SER A 165 -4.35 -18.41 11.62
N TRP A 166 -3.56 -17.67 12.39
CA TRP A 166 -2.75 -18.20 13.50
C TRP A 166 -3.62 -18.44 14.74
#